data_AF-A0A9X5CI08-F1
#
_entry.id   AF-A0A9X5CI08-F1
#
_cell.length_a   1.000
_cell.length_b   1.000
_cell.length_c   1.000
_cell.angle_alpha   90.00
_cell.angle_beta   90.00
_cell.angle_gamma   90.00
#
_symmetry.space_group_name_H-M   'P 1'
#
loop_
_entity.id
_entity.type
_entity.pdbx_description
1 polymer ?
#
loop_
_entity_poly.entity_id
_entity_poly.type
_entity_poly.pdbx_seq_one_letter_code
_entity_poly.pdbx_strand_id
1 'polypeptide(L)'
;EGAEHPVNLLVAARGWLCDLARAGWQGIDHELIGGAAPVVTAMLSEPGLRRLATLLDGFAADLAASCPGATLERMPVRRWADLWSRAMLLTLPGADRATAVGEATGRLLPLGVDLHEHATAVQAQVHAVFESADGGTPRLVRASVSAPKPDTVVGAGLWQLLRPHMSLLAAVSEGRAMELDAMPVTAEGDLIWTDARATQGEPAEPFTTARVAMPTAVSAPVAPVDRHPARIAVPVLLEGYAVEDEAEGLAFRVAGERLAVDTGRMPAAGPLTADAVASSAACLGLLRWDAGRFLLQPLAVERTVRKKAVAVHAGAWAGGTVDKAGVRAEKAATDAVKVLRERAGRLLRK
;
A
#
# COMPACT_ATOMS: atom_id res chain seq x y z
N GLU A 1 -30.84 -7.83 -16.28
CA GLU A 1 -31.04 -6.48 -15.70
C GLU A 1 -29.81 -5.88 -14.98
N GLY A 2 -28.62 -6.50 -14.99
CA GLY A 2 -27.47 -6.03 -14.19
C GLY A 2 -26.44 -5.10 -14.86
N ALA A 3 -26.66 -4.64 -16.11
CA ALA A 3 -25.67 -3.84 -16.85
C ALA A 3 -25.94 -2.32 -16.83
N GLU A 4 -27.16 -1.90 -16.49
CA GLU A 4 -27.56 -0.48 -16.51
C GLU A 4 -27.12 0.25 -15.23
N HIS A 5 -27.13 -0.46 -14.09
CA HIS A 5 -26.79 0.05 -12.75
C HIS A 5 -25.30 0.41 -12.52
N PRO A 6 -24.33 -0.21 -13.20
CA PRO A 6 -22.94 0.26 -13.14
C PRO A 6 -22.71 1.55 -13.94
N VAL A 7 -23.45 1.74 -15.04
CA VAL A 7 -23.20 2.86 -15.97
C VAL A 7 -23.65 4.20 -15.38
N ASN A 8 -24.82 4.26 -14.75
CA ASN A 8 -25.29 5.48 -14.09
C ASN A 8 -24.37 5.89 -12.92
N LEU A 9 -23.81 4.94 -12.17
CA LEU A 9 -22.85 5.24 -11.09
C LEU A 9 -21.54 5.82 -11.63
N LEU A 10 -21.02 5.26 -12.74
CA LEU A 10 -19.85 5.83 -13.42
C LEU A 10 -20.11 7.25 -13.95
N VAL A 11 -21.32 7.50 -14.47
CA VAL A 11 -21.73 8.83 -14.91
C VAL A 11 -21.86 9.80 -13.73
N ALA A 12 -22.43 9.38 -12.60
CA ALA A 12 -22.55 10.19 -11.40
C ALA A 12 -21.18 10.59 -10.83
N ALA A 13 -20.25 9.62 -10.74
CA ALA A 13 -18.86 9.87 -10.33
C ALA A 13 -18.19 10.88 -11.26
N ARG A 14 -18.36 10.73 -12.58
CA ARG A 14 -17.82 11.67 -13.56
C ARG A 14 -18.43 13.06 -13.44
N GLY A 15 -19.74 13.15 -13.18
CA GLY A 15 -20.44 14.40 -12.93
C GLY A 15 -19.80 15.18 -11.77
N TRP A 16 -19.64 14.53 -10.62
CA TRP A 16 -18.99 15.13 -9.45
C TRP A 16 -17.55 15.58 -9.73
N LEU A 17 -16.76 14.75 -10.42
CA LEU A 17 -15.40 15.13 -10.82
C LEU A 17 -15.39 16.33 -11.78
N CYS A 18 -16.34 16.42 -12.71
CA CYS A 18 -16.48 17.59 -13.57
C CYS A 18 -16.86 18.85 -12.78
N ASP A 19 -17.72 18.73 -11.77
CA ASP A 19 -18.10 19.85 -10.91
C ASP A 19 -16.91 20.35 -10.07
N LEU A 20 -16.09 19.44 -9.52
CA LEU A 20 -14.80 19.79 -8.92
C LEU A 20 -13.89 20.57 -9.88
N ALA A 21 -13.77 20.10 -11.12
CA ALA A 21 -12.92 20.76 -12.12
C ALA A 21 -13.44 22.16 -12.49
N ARG A 22 -14.76 22.35 -12.52
CA ARG A 22 -15.39 23.66 -12.78
C ARG A 22 -15.23 24.63 -11.63
N ALA A 23 -15.42 24.16 -10.39
CA ALA A 23 -15.21 24.97 -9.19
C ALA A 23 -13.74 25.39 -9.04
N GLY A 24 -12.82 24.52 -9.48
CA GLY A 24 -11.40 24.70 -9.29
C GLY A 24 -11.00 24.55 -7.81
N TRP A 25 -9.70 24.40 -7.55
CA TRP A 25 -9.24 24.06 -6.21
C TRP A 25 -9.51 25.14 -5.15
N GLN A 26 -9.54 26.42 -5.53
CA GLN A 26 -9.89 27.50 -4.60
C GLN A 26 -11.41 27.59 -4.34
N GLY A 27 -12.22 27.03 -5.24
CA GLY A 27 -13.67 27.04 -5.15
C GLY A 27 -14.28 25.82 -4.45
N ILE A 28 -13.46 24.90 -3.92
CA ILE A 28 -13.99 23.76 -3.17
C ILE A 28 -14.59 24.22 -1.83
N ASP A 29 -15.78 23.71 -1.54
CA ASP A 29 -16.49 23.91 -0.28
C ASP A 29 -17.08 22.59 0.24
N HIS A 30 -17.69 22.63 1.43
CA HIS A 30 -18.22 21.44 2.07
C HIS A 30 -19.40 20.82 1.32
N GLU A 31 -20.17 21.60 0.57
CA GLU A 31 -21.32 21.10 -0.20
C GLU A 31 -20.83 20.30 -1.42
N LEU A 32 -19.91 20.87 -2.18
CA LEU A 32 -19.31 20.21 -3.35
C LEU A 32 -18.58 18.93 -2.95
N ILE A 33 -17.82 18.95 -1.86
CA ILE A 33 -17.12 17.76 -1.37
C ILE A 33 -18.12 16.71 -0.85
N GLY A 34 -19.17 17.15 -0.14
CA GLY A 34 -20.23 16.28 0.37
C GLY A 34 -20.97 15.51 -0.72
N GLY A 35 -21.03 16.04 -1.95
CA GLY A 35 -21.62 15.39 -3.12
C GLY A 35 -21.00 14.03 -3.48
N ALA A 36 -19.77 13.73 -3.04
CA ALA A 36 -19.13 12.44 -3.28
C ALA A 36 -19.78 11.29 -2.49
N ALA A 37 -20.25 11.55 -1.27
CA ALA A 37 -20.66 10.53 -0.31
C ALA A 37 -21.75 9.56 -0.82
N PRO A 38 -22.88 10.01 -1.42
CA PRO A 38 -23.90 9.10 -1.94
C PRO A 38 -23.39 8.26 -3.12
N VAL A 39 -22.53 8.83 -3.97
CA VAL A 39 -21.93 8.12 -5.12
C VAL A 39 -20.99 7.02 -4.63
N VAL A 40 -20.08 7.36 -3.71
CA VAL A 40 -19.14 6.40 -3.10
C VAL A 40 -19.90 5.26 -2.42
N THR A 41 -20.93 5.59 -1.63
CA THR A 41 -21.73 4.60 -0.91
C THR A 41 -22.38 3.60 -1.85
N ALA A 42 -23.02 4.07 -2.93
CA ALA A 42 -23.65 3.20 -3.92
C ALA A 42 -22.61 2.33 -4.68
N MET A 43 -21.46 2.90 -5.01
CA MET A 43 -20.39 2.17 -5.71
C MET A 43 -19.73 1.10 -4.85
N LEU A 44 -19.61 1.28 -3.53
CA LEU A 44 -19.02 0.28 -2.64
C LEU A 44 -19.81 -1.03 -2.60
N SER A 45 -21.13 -0.96 -2.81
CA SER A 45 -22.00 -2.13 -2.93
C SER A 45 -21.69 -2.97 -4.15
N GLU A 46 -21.14 -2.37 -5.22
CA GLU A 46 -20.79 -3.03 -6.47
C GLU A 46 -19.32 -3.47 -6.50
N PRO A 47 -19.00 -4.77 -6.45
CA PRO A 47 -17.61 -5.25 -6.36
C PRO A 47 -16.69 -4.69 -7.45
N GLY A 48 -17.20 -4.61 -8.68
CA GLY A 48 -16.45 -4.09 -9.84
C GLY A 48 -16.28 -2.58 -9.87
N LEU A 49 -16.80 -1.83 -8.88
CA LEU A 49 -16.64 -0.38 -8.77
C LEU A 49 -15.85 0.03 -7.51
N ARG A 50 -15.52 -0.92 -6.63
CA ARG A 50 -14.88 -0.63 -5.33
C ARG A 50 -13.55 0.09 -5.48
N ARG A 51 -12.76 -0.22 -6.51
CA ARG A 51 -11.48 0.46 -6.76
C ARG A 51 -11.68 1.96 -6.97
N LEU A 52 -12.62 2.33 -7.83
CA LEU A 52 -12.96 3.73 -8.07
C LEU A 52 -13.62 4.34 -6.83
N ALA A 53 -14.53 3.62 -6.16
CA ALA A 53 -15.17 4.08 -4.94
C ALA A 53 -14.15 4.45 -3.85
N THR A 54 -13.17 3.59 -3.57
CA THR A 54 -12.11 3.87 -2.58
C THR A 54 -11.20 5.02 -3.00
N LEU A 55 -10.91 5.18 -4.30
CA LEU A 55 -10.16 6.34 -4.79
C LEU A 55 -10.94 7.65 -4.57
N LEU A 56 -12.24 7.66 -4.89
CA LEU A 56 -13.10 8.82 -4.71
C LEU A 56 -13.28 9.16 -3.22
N ASP A 57 -13.46 8.16 -2.37
CA ASP A 57 -13.55 8.31 -0.92
C ASP A 57 -12.29 8.99 -0.35
N GLY A 58 -11.11 8.48 -0.72
CA GLY A 58 -9.85 9.07 -0.28
C GLY A 58 -9.59 10.46 -0.84
N PHE A 59 -9.93 10.70 -2.10
CA PHE A 59 -9.80 12.01 -2.69
C PHE A 59 -10.76 13.04 -2.04
N ALA A 60 -12.01 12.65 -1.78
CA ALA A 60 -12.97 13.50 -1.09
C ALA A 60 -12.52 13.81 0.35
N ALA A 61 -11.94 12.84 1.06
CA ALA A 61 -11.38 13.05 2.40
C ALA A 61 -10.19 14.04 2.40
N ASP A 62 -9.28 13.91 1.43
CA ASP A 62 -8.16 14.85 1.24
C ASP A 62 -8.65 16.29 0.97
N LEU A 63 -9.68 16.42 0.13
CA LEU A 63 -10.31 17.72 -0.16
C LEU A 63 -11.02 18.28 1.08
N ALA A 64 -11.73 17.44 1.84
CA ALA A 64 -12.44 17.84 3.07
C ALA A 64 -11.48 18.38 4.13
N ALA A 65 -10.31 17.73 4.30
CA ALA A 65 -9.27 18.19 5.22
C ALA A 65 -8.66 19.55 4.82
N SER A 66 -8.86 19.95 3.57
CA SER A 66 -8.33 21.19 3.00
C SER A 66 -9.42 22.22 2.70
N CYS A 67 -10.65 22.00 3.19
CA CYS A 67 -11.80 22.83 2.92
C CYS A 67 -11.96 23.95 3.97
N PRO A 68 -12.31 25.19 3.58
CA PRO A 68 -12.55 25.66 2.22
C PRO A 68 -11.24 25.97 1.47
N GLY A 69 -11.25 25.68 0.16
CA GLY A 69 -10.06 25.84 -0.70
C GLY A 69 -9.54 27.27 -0.75
N ALA A 70 -10.43 28.26 -0.60
CA ALA A 70 -10.10 29.68 -0.62
C ALA A 70 -9.12 30.10 0.49
N THR A 71 -9.03 29.31 1.58
CA THR A 71 -8.14 29.61 2.71
C THR A 71 -6.79 28.90 2.64
N LEU A 72 -6.54 28.09 1.62
CA LEU A 72 -5.30 27.33 1.50
C LEU A 72 -4.14 28.23 1.06
N GLU A 73 -3.13 28.34 1.92
CA GLU A 73 -1.86 29.02 1.59
C GLU A 73 -1.08 28.27 0.50
N ARG A 74 -1.16 26.94 0.49
CA ARG A 74 -0.50 26.08 -0.50
C ARG A 74 -1.36 24.90 -0.88
N MET A 75 -1.57 24.75 -2.18
CA MET A 75 -2.37 23.67 -2.75
C MET A 75 -1.49 22.52 -3.23
N PRO A 76 -1.82 21.25 -2.93
CA PRO A 76 -1.08 20.10 -3.45
C PRO A 76 -1.48 19.79 -4.91
N VAL A 77 -1.29 20.77 -5.80
CA VAL A 77 -1.83 20.77 -7.18
C VAL A 77 -1.51 19.49 -7.95
N ARG A 78 -0.27 19.01 -7.89
CA ARG A 78 0.14 17.78 -8.61
C ARG A 78 -0.60 16.55 -8.09
N ARG A 79 -0.62 16.36 -6.77
CA ARG A 79 -1.29 15.22 -6.13
C ARG A 79 -2.78 15.21 -6.45
N TRP A 80 -3.46 16.35 -6.33
CA TRP A 80 -4.89 16.44 -6.64
C TRP A 80 -5.20 16.28 -8.12
N ALA A 81 -4.36 16.84 -9.01
CA ALA A 81 -4.51 16.63 -10.45
C ALA A 81 -4.33 15.16 -10.84
N ASP A 82 -3.35 14.46 -10.25
CA ASP A 82 -3.11 13.05 -10.53
C ASP A 82 -4.27 12.15 -10.02
N LEU A 83 -4.75 12.40 -8.79
CA LEU A 83 -5.91 11.70 -8.22
C LEU A 83 -7.18 11.93 -9.04
N TRP A 84 -7.47 13.19 -9.40
CA TRP A 84 -8.61 13.54 -10.23
C TRP A 84 -8.52 12.88 -11.60
N SER A 85 -7.37 12.96 -12.27
CA SER A 85 -7.17 12.39 -13.61
C SER A 85 -7.37 10.88 -13.59
N ARG A 86 -6.83 10.21 -12.57
CA ARG A 86 -7.02 8.77 -12.39
C ARG A 86 -8.47 8.39 -12.14
N ALA A 87 -9.15 9.12 -11.25
CA ALA A 87 -10.56 8.90 -10.98
C ALA A 87 -11.40 9.08 -12.25
N MET A 88 -11.14 10.13 -13.02
CA MET A 88 -11.80 10.39 -14.31
C MET A 88 -11.61 9.26 -15.30
N LEU A 89 -10.37 8.77 -15.47
CA LEU A 89 -10.07 7.65 -16.38
C LEU A 89 -10.78 6.38 -15.94
N LEU A 90 -10.84 6.08 -14.65
CA LEU A 90 -11.55 4.92 -14.11
C LEU A 90 -13.07 5.01 -14.28
N THR A 91 -13.65 6.20 -14.54
CA THR A 91 -15.06 6.30 -14.93
C THR A 91 -15.35 5.79 -16.34
N LEU A 92 -14.31 5.53 -17.16
CA LEU A 92 -14.47 5.12 -18.55
C LEU A 92 -14.65 3.60 -18.67
N PRO A 93 -15.54 3.11 -19.54
CA PRO A 93 -15.71 1.69 -19.78
C PRO A 93 -14.38 1.00 -20.14
N GLY A 94 -14.07 -0.11 -19.45
CA GLY A 94 -12.86 -0.90 -19.70
C GLY A 94 -11.59 -0.39 -19.01
N ALA A 95 -11.62 0.75 -18.32
CA ALA A 95 -10.47 1.26 -17.58
C ALA A 95 -10.17 0.47 -16.29
N ASP A 96 -11.16 -0.22 -15.72
CA ASP A 96 -11.01 -0.96 -14.45
C ASP A 96 -10.58 -2.43 -14.60
N ARG A 97 -9.86 -2.78 -15.68
CA ARG A 97 -9.47 -4.17 -15.93
C ARG A 97 -8.16 -4.53 -15.24
N ALA A 98 -8.20 -4.68 -13.92
CA ALA A 98 -7.24 -5.52 -13.21
C ALA A 98 -7.74 -6.98 -13.23
N THR A 99 -7.85 -7.57 -14.42
CA THR A 99 -8.29 -8.96 -14.57
C THR A 99 -7.08 -9.88 -14.47
N ALA A 100 -7.20 -10.99 -13.75
CA ALA A 100 -6.19 -12.04 -13.80
C ALA A 100 -6.03 -12.49 -15.26
N VAL A 101 -4.80 -12.52 -15.73
CA VAL A 101 -4.46 -12.93 -17.11
C VAL A 101 -3.73 -14.27 -17.14
N GLY A 102 -3.40 -14.82 -15.98
CA GLY A 102 -2.76 -16.12 -15.83
C GLY A 102 -2.73 -16.58 -14.38
N GLU A 103 -2.00 -17.67 -14.17
CA GLU A 103 -1.79 -18.29 -12.86
C GLU A 103 -0.28 -18.43 -12.60
N ALA A 104 0.12 -18.35 -11.33
CA ALA A 104 1.50 -18.39 -10.87
C ALA A 104 1.70 -19.58 -9.94
N THR A 105 2.44 -20.58 -10.43
CA THR A 105 2.89 -21.75 -9.66
C THR A 105 4.41 -21.68 -9.46
N GLY A 106 4.87 -21.79 -8.22
CA GLY A 106 6.28 -21.65 -7.86
C GLY A 106 6.49 -20.97 -6.52
N ARG A 107 7.70 -20.45 -6.31
CA ARG A 107 8.15 -19.94 -5.02
C ARG A 107 8.10 -18.41 -4.99
N LEU A 108 7.47 -17.86 -3.96
CA LEU A 108 7.38 -16.43 -3.68
C LEU A 108 8.33 -16.07 -2.53
N LEU A 109 9.20 -15.09 -2.75
CA LEU A 109 10.22 -14.62 -1.82
C LEU A 109 9.91 -13.18 -1.39
N PRO A 110 9.29 -12.97 -0.22
CA PRO A 110 8.96 -11.64 0.26
C PRO A 110 10.21 -10.76 0.50
N LEU A 111 10.16 -9.52 0.02
CA LEU A 111 11.18 -8.49 0.24
C LEU A 111 10.79 -7.52 1.36
N GLY A 112 9.50 -7.19 1.47
CA GLY A 112 8.98 -6.24 2.46
C GLY A 112 7.53 -5.87 2.22
N VAL A 113 6.96 -5.08 3.14
CA VAL A 113 5.55 -4.65 3.11
C VAL A 113 5.47 -3.14 3.05
N ASP A 114 4.74 -2.61 2.06
CA ASP A 114 4.21 -1.24 2.05
C ASP A 114 2.80 -1.26 2.64
N LEU A 115 2.52 -0.39 3.60
CA LEU A 115 1.21 -0.33 4.27
C LEU A 115 0.52 0.97 3.90
N HIS A 116 -0.56 0.86 3.15
CA HIS A 116 -1.41 1.96 2.76
C HIS A 116 -2.56 2.10 3.76
N GLU A 117 -2.59 3.20 4.49
CA GLU A 117 -3.63 3.54 5.46
C GLU A 117 -4.51 4.68 4.91
N HIS A 118 -5.81 4.43 4.87
CA HIS A 118 -6.85 5.43 4.61
C HIS A 118 -7.85 5.42 5.77
N ALA A 119 -8.59 6.50 6.02
CA ALA A 119 -9.55 6.56 7.13
C ALA A 119 -10.53 5.37 7.16
N THR A 120 -10.96 4.90 5.99
CA THR A 120 -11.98 3.85 5.82
C THR A 120 -11.43 2.50 5.37
N ALA A 121 -10.14 2.40 5.02
CA ALA A 121 -9.55 1.19 4.47
C ALA A 121 -8.06 1.07 4.80
N VAL A 122 -7.57 -0.16 4.86
CA VAL A 122 -6.15 -0.45 4.94
C VAL A 122 -5.77 -1.50 3.90
N GLN A 123 -4.57 -1.37 3.35
CA GLN A 123 -3.96 -2.37 2.49
C GLN A 123 -2.52 -2.63 2.90
N ALA A 124 -2.15 -3.90 3.09
CA ALA A 124 -0.75 -4.32 3.10
C ALA A 124 -0.40 -4.85 1.71
N GLN A 125 0.64 -4.26 1.10
CA GLN A 125 1.20 -4.68 -0.18
C GLN A 125 2.58 -5.27 0.04
N VAL A 126 2.70 -6.58 -0.16
CA VAL A 126 3.96 -7.30 -0.08
C VAL A 126 4.65 -7.22 -1.44
N HIS A 127 5.87 -6.69 -1.46
CA HIS A 127 6.76 -6.76 -2.62
C HIS A 127 7.59 -8.04 -2.53
N ALA A 128 7.72 -8.77 -3.63
CA ALA A 128 8.37 -10.07 -3.64
C ALA A 128 9.07 -10.37 -4.97
N VAL A 129 10.03 -11.29 -4.91
CA VAL A 129 10.54 -11.99 -6.10
C VAL A 129 9.76 -13.30 -6.25
N PHE A 130 9.28 -13.60 -7.45
CA PHE A 130 8.62 -14.85 -7.78
C PHE A 130 9.49 -15.68 -8.72
N GLU A 131 9.78 -16.91 -8.30
CA GLU A 131 10.50 -17.93 -9.06
C GLU A 131 9.48 -18.96 -9.56
N SER A 132 9.33 -19.08 -10.89
CA SER A 132 8.38 -20.02 -11.47
C SER A 132 8.85 -21.46 -11.29
N ALA A 133 7.92 -22.37 -11.02
CA ALA A 133 8.19 -23.82 -10.94
C ALA A 133 8.78 -24.37 -12.25
N ASP A 134 8.48 -23.75 -13.39
CA ASP A 134 8.99 -24.15 -14.71
C ASP A 134 10.43 -23.65 -14.97
N GLY A 135 11.08 -23.01 -13.99
CA GLY A 135 12.47 -22.54 -14.09
C GLY A 135 12.66 -21.28 -14.94
N GLY A 136 11.58 -20.54 -15.23
CA GLY A 136 11.63 -19.28 -15.97
C GLY A 136 12.34 -18.15 -15.21
N THR A 137 12.61 -17.04 -15.91
CA THR A 137 13.23 -15.85 -15.30
C THR A 137 12.41 -15.36 -14.10
N PRO A 138 13.05 -15.10 -12.95
CA PRO A 138 12.36 -14.54 -11.78
C PRO A 138 11.65 -13.24 -12.12
N ARG A 139 10.53 -12.96 -11.44
CA ARG A 139 9.72 -11.76 -11.68
C ARG A 139 9.53 -10.96 -10.40
N LEU A 140 9.57 -9.65 -10.51
CA LEU A 140 9.09 -8.79 -9.43
C LEU A 140 7.57 -8.79 -9.45
N VAL A 141 6.98 -9.15 -8.31
CA VAL A 141 5.52 -9.24 -8.14
C VAL A 141 5.10 -8.51 -6.87
N ARG A 142 3.80 -8.23 -6.78
CA ARG A 142 3.17 -7.67 -5.59
C ARG A 142 2.03 -8.57 -5.16
N ALA A 143 1.84 -8.76 -3.86
CA ALA A 143 0.64 -9.39 -3.31
C ALA A 143 -0.01 -8.42 -2.32
N SER A 144 -1.26 -8.05 -2.55
CA SER A 144 -1.97 -7.09 -1.70
C SER A 144 -3.14 -7.75 -0.99
N VAL A 145 -3.27 -7.45 0.31
CA VAL A 145 -4.43 -7.80 1.13
C VAL A 145 -5.03 -6.53 1.69
N SER A 146 -6.36 -6.42 1.71
CA SER A 146 -7.05 -5.18 2.10
C SER A 146 -8.25 -5.47 2.97
N ALA A 147 -8.54 -4.54 3.87
CA ALA A 147 -9.70 -4.63 4.75
C ALA A 147 -10.33 -3.24 4.94
N PRO A 148 -11.67 -3.15 5.06
CA PRO A 148 -12.31 -1.95 5.55
C PRO A 148 -11.88 -1.69 7.00
N LYS A 149 -11.70 -0.42 7.37
CA LYS A 149 -11.37 -0.03 8.74
C LYS A 149 -12.23 1.17 9.19
N PRO A 150 -12.58 1.26 10.48
CA PRO A 150 -12.95 2.53 11.08
C PRO A 150 -11.69 3.40 11.28
N ASP A 151 -11.85 4.71 11.18
CA ASP A 151 -10.77 5.71 11.30
C ASP A 151 -9.98 5.60 12.62
N THR A 152 -10.68 5.24 13.70
CA THR A 152 -10.10 4.99 15.04
C THR A 152 -9.09 3.85 15.13
N VAL A 153 -9.05 2.91 14.17
CA VAL A 153 -8.08 1.80 14.17
C VAL A 153 -6.83 2.24 13.42
N VAL A 154 -5.75 2.49 14.14
CA VAL A 154 -4.47 2.99 13.60
C VAL A 154 -3.28 2.17 14.12
N GLY A 155 -2.09 2.37 13.54
CA GLY A 155 -0.85 1.74 14.01
C GLY A 155 -0.92 0.21 13.98
N ALA A 156 -0.40 -0.46 15.01
CA ALA A 156 -0.36 -1.94 15.05
C ALA A 156 -1.76 -2.61 14.98
N GLY A 157 -2.83 -1.85 15.28
CA GLY A 157 -4.20 -2.33 15.14
C GLY A 157 -4.59 -2.69 13.71
N LEU A 158 -3.90 -2.14 12.72
CA LEU A 158 -4.14 -2.42 11.32
C LEU A 158 -3.91 -3.91 10.98
N TRP A 159 -2.91 -4.55 11.58
CA TRP A 159 -2.62 -5.97 11.34
C TRP A 159 -3.77 -6.88 11.79
N GLN A 160 -4.51 -6.49 12.84
CA GLN A 160 -5.68 -7.25 13.31
C GLN A 160 -6.77 -7.35 12.24
N LEU A 161 -6.96 -6.28 11.45
CA LEU A 161 -7.96 -6.25 10.38
C LEU A 161 -7.55 -7.13 9.19
N LEU A 162 -6.24 -7.32 8.99
CA LEU A 162 -5.67 -8.09 7.89
C LEU A 162 -5.45 -9.58 8.22
N ARG A 163 -5.76 -10.00 9.47
CA ARG A 163 -5.60 -11.39 9.92
C ARG A 163 -6.29 -12.48 9.11
N PRO A 164 -7.41 -12.25 8.38
CA PRO A 164 -7.94 -13.28 7.50
C PRO A 164 -6.92 -13.80 6.46
N HIS A 165 -5.87 -13.03 6.17
CA HIS A 165 -4.81 -13.36 5.21
C HIS A 165 -3.46 -13.61 5.91
N MET A 166 -3.50 -14.30 7.05
CA MET A 166 -2.31 -14.49 7.90
C MET A 166 -1.19 -15.29 7.25
N SER A 167 -1.44 -16.14 6.24
CA SER A 167 -0.35 -16.97 5.69
C SER A 167 0.74 -16.12 5.01
N LEU A 168 0.34 -15.14 4.19
CA LEU A 168 1.26 -14.18 3.57
C LEU A 168 1.96 -13.33 4.63
N LEU A 169 1.19 -12.73 5.53
CA LEU A 169 1.71 -11.79 6.51
C LEU A 169 2.65 -12.46 7.53
N ALA A 170 2.35 -13.70 7.92
CA ALA A 170 3.22 -14.52 8.76
C ALA A 170 4.54 -14.83 8.04
N ALA A 171 4.49 -15.23 6.76
CA ALA A 171 5.70 -15.49 6.00
C ALA A 171 6.61 -14.26 5.89
N VAL A 172 6.05 -13.06 5.75
CA VAL A 172 6.86 -11.83 5.77
C VAL A 172 7.49 -11.59 7.15
N SER A 173 6.72 -11.74 8.24
CA SER A 173 7.26 -11.52 9.59
C SER A 173 8.27 -12.58 10.04
N GLU A 174 8.16 -13.80 9.51
CA GLU A 174 9.02 -14.95 9.87
C GLU A 174 10.20 -15.15 8.91
N GLY A 175 10.33 -14.33 7.86
CA GLY A 175 11.39 -14.48 6.87
C GLY A 175 11.29 -15.80 6.11
N ARG A 176 10.09 -16.18 5.65
CA ARG A 176 9.82 -17.42 4.92
C ARG A 176 9.38 -17.16 3.49
N ALA A 177 9.71 -18.10 2.61
CA ALA A 177 9.09 -18.19 1.29
C ALA A 177 7.63 -18.67 1.42
N MET A 178 6.88 -18.48 0.33
CA MET A 178 5.59 -19.13 0.12
C MET A 178 5.66 -19.97 -1.15
N GLU A 179 5.17 -21.20 -1.08
CA GLU A 179 4.91 -22.02 -2.26
C GLU A 179 3.51 -21.71 -2.77
N LEU A 180 3.40 -21.29 -4.03
CA LEU A 180 2.16 -20.93 -4.69
C LEU A 180 1.74 -22.03 -5.64
N ASP A 181 0.45 -22.39 -5.59
CA ASP A 181 -0.19 -23.29 -6.54
C ASP A 181 -1.28 -22.54 -7.31
N ALA A 182 -1.01 -22.30 -8.59
CA ALA A 182 -1.91 -21.63 -9.51
C ALA A 182 -2.41 -20.26 -9.01
N MET A 183 -1.65 -19.47 -8.24
CA MET A 183 -2.11 -18.18 -7.72
C MET A 183 -2.49 -17.23 -8.87
N PRO A 184 -3.71 -16.65 -8.93
CA PRO A 184 -4.07 -15.76 -10.03
C PRO A 184 -3.19 -14.52 -10.07
N VAL A 185 -2.76 -14.11 -11.26
CA VAL A 185 -1.85 -12.96 -11.46
C VAL A 185 -2.33 -12.04 -12.57
N THR A 186 -2.22 -10.73 -12.36
CA THR A 186 -2.52 -9.71 -13.37
C THR A 186 -1.36 -9.53 -14.36
N ALA A 187 -1.61 -8.83 -15.47
CA ALA A 187 -0.57 -8.50 -16.44
C ALA A 187 0.55 -7.62 -15.86
N GLU A 188 0.26 -6.89 -14.77
CA GLU A 188 1.22 -6.02 -14.07
C GLU A 188 1.99 -6.75 -12.96
N GLY A 189 1.80 -8.07 -12.80
CA GLY A 189 2.46 -8.85 -11.76
C GLY A 189 1.85 -8.70 -10.36
N ASP A 190 0.59 -8.26 -10.26
CA ASP A 190 -0.16 -8.30 -9.01
C ASP A 190 -0.79 -9.69 -8.81
N LEU A 191 -0.42 -10.34 -7.71
CA LEU A 191 -1.03 -11.59 -7.25
C LEU A 191 -2.36 -11.28 -6.56
N ILE A 192 -3.42 -11.95 -7.00
CA ILE A 192 -4.72 -11.93 -6.34
C ILE A 192 -4.69 -12.96 -5.22
N TRP A 193 -4.28 -12.51 -4.04
CA TRP A 193 -3.97 -13.39 -2.93
C TRP A 193 -5.17 -14.26 -2.51
N THR A 194 -4.94 -15.56 -2.41
CA THR A 194 -5.89 -16.54 -1.87
C THR A 194 -5.14 -17.56 -1.02
N ASP A 195 -5.40 -17.60 0.29
CA ASP A 195 -4.71 -18.51 1.22
C ASP A 195 -4.82 -19.99 0.82
N ALA A 196 -5.90 -20.40 0.15
CA ALA A 196 -6.07 -21.78 -0.33
C ALA A 196 -5.06 -22.19 -1.43
N ARG A 197 -4.37 -21.23 -2.05
CA ARG A 197 -3.39 -21.42 -3.12
C ARG A 197 -1.95 -21.15 -2.67
N ALA A 198 -1.71 -21.10 -1.36
CA ALA A 198 -0.42 -20.74 -0.80
C ALA A 198 -0.09 -21.56 0.46
N THR A 199 1.13 -22.08 0.53
CA THR A 199 1.65 -22.77 1.72
C THR A 199 3.00 -22.20 2.14
N GLN A 200 3.32 -22.23 3.42
CA GLN A 200 4.64 -21.80 3.89
C GLN A 200 5.73 -22.69 3.31
N GLY A 201 6.80 -22.05 2.82
CA GLY A 201 8.00 -22.70 2.31
C GLY A 201 9.19 -22.59 3.27
N GLU A 202 10.37 -22.80 2.69
CA GLU A 202 11.67 -22.71 3.35
C GLU A 202 12.00 -21.27 3.81
N PRO A 203 12.92 -21.09 4.78
CA PRO A 203 13.43 -19.78 5.15
C PRO A 203 13.93 -18.99 3.93
N ALA A 204 13.52 -17.73 3.84
CA ALA A 204 13.89 -16.78 2.79
C ALA A 204 14.09 -15.39 3.40
N GLU A 205 15.31 -15.14 3.86
CA GLU A 205 15.68 -13.84 4.42
C GLU A 205 15.60 -12.74 3.36
N PRO A 206 14.88 -11.63 3.60
CA PRO A 206 14.64 -10.60 2.59
C PRO A 206 15.92 -9.98 1.99
N PHE A 207 16.93 -9.73 2.83
CA PHE A 207 18.19 -9.14 2.36
C PHE A 207 19.04 -10.13 1.54
N THR A 208 19.03 -11.41 1.90
CA THR A 208 19.66 -12.46 1.07
C THR A 208 18.94 -12.60 -0.27
N THR A 209 17.61 -12.63 -0.25
CA THR A 209 16.77 -12.65 -1.46
C THR A 209 17.07 -11.45 -2.36
N ALA A 210 17.18 -10.26 -1.78
CA ALA A 210 17.47 -9.04 -2.53
C ALA A 210 18.88 -8.99 -3.12
N ARG A 211 19.87 -9.60 -2.47
CA ARG A 211 21.24 -9.69 -3.00
C ARG A 211 21.36 -10.71 -4.13
N VAL A 212 20.62 -11.81 -4.05
CA VAL A 212 20.80 -12.96 -4.96
C VAL A 212 19.76 -13.00 -6.07
N ALA A 213 18.48 -12.96 -5.74
CA ALA A 213 17.40 -13.21 -6.69
C ALA A 213 16.92 -11.92 -7.36
N MET A 214 16.75 -10.83 -6.61
CA MET A 214 16.20 -9.57 -7.12
C MET A 214 16.97 -8.98 -8.32
N PRO A 215 18.32 -9.02 -8.42
CA PRO A 215 19.03 -8.48 -9.58
C PRO A 215 18.74 -9.21 -10.90
N THR A 216 18.25 -10.45 -10.81
CA THR A 216 17.88 -11.28 -11.97
C THR A 216 16.39 -11.17 -12.30
N ALA A 217 15.61 -10.53 -11.43
CA ALA A 217 14.17 -10.46 -11.56
C ALA A 217 13.73 -9.37 -12.56
N VAL A 218 12.75 -9.69 -13.39
CA VAL A 218 12.17 -8.73 -14.35
C VAL A 218 10.88 -8.12 -13.81
N SER A 219 10.69 -6.83 -14.04
CA SER A 219 9.43 -6.13 -13.74
C SER A 219 8.41 -6.35 -14.84
N ALA A 220 7.16 -6.58 -14.45
CA ALA A 220 6.04 -6.53 -15.38
C ALA A 220 5.79 -5.09 -15.87
N PRO A 221 5.29 -4.90 -17.10
CA PRO A 221 4.95 -3.58 -17.61
C PRO A 221 3.75 -3.01 -16.83
N VAL A 222 3.80 -1.71 -16.52
CA VAL A 222 2.68 -0.98 -15.90
C VAL A 222 1.78 -0.43 -17.00
N ALA A 223 0.50 -0.78 -16.96
CA ALA A 223 -0.52 -0.31 -17.89
C ALA A 223 -0.66 1.22 -17.78
N PRO A 224 -0.99 1.92 -18.88
CA PRO A 224 -1.03 3.38 -18.88
C PRO A 224 -1.90 4.01 -17.77
N VAL A 225 -3.05 3.40 -17.45
CA VAL A 225 -3.96 3.88 -16.39
C VAL A 225 -3.38 3.77 -14.98
N ASP A 226 -2.34 2.94 -14.81
CA ASP A 226 -1.68 2.68 -13.54
C ASP A 226 -0.29 3.29 -13.43
N ARG A 227 0.16 4.04 -14.44
CA ARG A 227 1.41 4.83 -14.43
C ARG A 227 1.33 6.09 -13.58
N HIS A 228 0.52 6.07 -12.53
CA HIS A 228 0.42 7.15 -11.56
C HIS A 228 1.72 7.17 -10.72
N PRO A 229 2.39 8.31 -10.50
CA PRO A 229 3.64 8.37 -9.75
C PRO A 229 3.53 7.75 -8.34
N ALA A 230 2.41 8.01 -7.65
CA ALA A 230 2.11 7.36 -6.37
C ALA A 230 1.87 5.84 -6.43
N ARG A 231 1.82 5.19 -7.60
CA ARG A 231 1.71 3.72 -7.77
C ARG A 231 3.02 3.08 -8.24
N ILE A 232 3.85 3.81 -8.96
CA ILE A 232 5.12 3.30 -9.46
C ILE A 232 6.11 3.28 -8.31
N ALA A 233 6.44 2.08 -7.87
CA ALA A 233 7.38 1.82 -6.80
C ALA A 233 8.29 0.66 -7.22
N VAL A 234 9.60 0.92 -7.30
CA VAL A 234 10.59 -0.06 -7.74
C VAL A 234 11.35 -0.56 -6.51
N PRO A 235 11.29 -1.87 -6.17
CA PRO A 235 12.12 -2.43 -5.11
C PRO A 235 13.61 -2.21 -5.40
N VAL A 236 14.34 -1.71 -4.41
CA VAL A 236 15.78 -1.49 -4.47
C VAL A 236 16.45 -1.98 -3.19
N LEU A 237 17.67 -2.49 -3.34
CA LEU A 237 18.60 -2.76 -2.25
C LEU A 237 19.71 -1.72 -2.35
N LEU A 238 19.89 -0.96 -1.29
CA LEU A 238 20.97 0.00 -1.16
C LEU A 238 21.93 -0.47 -0.08
N GLU A 239 23.22 -0.41 -0.38
CA GLU A 239 24.34 -0.75 0.49
C GLU A 239 25.48 0.23 0.24
N GLY A 240 26.41 0.36 1.18
CA GLY A 240 27.58 1.22 1.02
C GLY A 240 27.26 2.72 0.93
N TYR A 241 26.11 3.14 1.45
CA TYR A 241 25.73 4.55 1.52
C TYR A 241 26.24 5.22 2.79
N ALA A 242 26.43 6.54 2.72
CA ALA A 242 26.57 7.38 3.91
C ALA A 242 25.20 7.96 4.28
N VAL A 243 24.93 8.08 5.59
CA VAL A 243 23.69 8.69 6.09
C VAL A 243 23.92 10.18 6.33
N GLU A 244 23.00 10.99 5.84
CA GLU A 244 22.91 12.44 6.08
C GLU A 244 21.62 12.68 6.87
N ASP A 245 21.78 13.11 8.14
CA ASP A 245 20.66 13.47 9.02
C ASP A 245 20.69 14.98 9.22
N GLU A 246 19.77 15.68 8.56
CA GLU A 246 19.68 17.14 8.54
C GLU A 246 18.35 17.59 9.13
N ALA A 247 18.25 18.88 9.50
CA ALA A 247 17.00 19.45 10.00
C ALA A 247 15.81 19.30 9.03
N GLU A 248 16.08 19.15 7.73
CA GLU A 248 15.06 18.99 6.67
C GLU A 248 14.67 17.53 6.41
N GLY A 249 15.30 16.56 7.07
CA GLY A 249 14.99 15.13 6.97
C GLY A 249 16.21 14.26 6.66
N LEU A 250 15.95 12.95 6.53
CA LEU A 250 16.95 11.93 6.32
C LEU A 250 17.28 11.77 4.82
N ALA A 251 18.56 11.62 4.48
CA ALA A 251 19.01 11.29 3.13
C ALA A 251 20.16 10.28 3.15
N PHE A 252 20.30 9.55 2.05
CA PHE A 252 21.43 8.66 1.80
C PHE A 252 22.30 9.21 0.68
N ARG A 253 23.62 9.21 0.89
CA ARG A 253 24.59 9.45 -0.18
C ARG A 253 25.01 8.11 -0.77
N VAL A 254 24.54 7.84 -1.99
CA VAL A 254 24.78 6.60 -2.74
C VAL A 254 25.60 6.94 -3.97
N ALA A 255 26.81 6.39 -4.10
CA ALA A 255 27.70 6.66 -5.23
C ALA A 255 27.91 8.17 -5.52
N GLY A 256 27.92 9.00 -4.47
CA GLY A 256 28.08 10.46 -4.56
C GLY A 256 26.76 11.24 -4.71
N GLU A 257 25.67 10.59 -5.11
CA GLU A 257 24.35 11.20 -5.29
C GLU A 257 23.54 11.20 -3.99
N ARG A 258 22.79 12.28 -3.77
CA ARG A 258 21.90 12.40 -2.60
C ARG A 258 20.51 11.89 -2.92
N LEU A 259 20.09 10.84 -2.22
CA LEU A 259 18.75 10.26 -2.30
C LEU A 259 17.98 10.55 -1.01
N ALA A 260 16.94 11.37 -1.11
CA ALA A 260 16.10 11.69 0.04
C ALA A 260 15.31 10.45 0.50
N VAL A 261 15.26 10.23 1.81
CA VAL A 261 14.53 9.13 2.45
C VAL A 261 13.19 9.64 2.96
N ASP A 262 12.10 9.02 2.49
CA ASP A 262 10.74 9.33 2.92
C ASP A 262 10.38 8.53 4.17
N THR A 263 10.81 9.03 5.33
CA THR A 263 10.45 8.47 6.64
C THR A 263 8.99 8.71 7.00
N GLY A 264 8.31 9.66 6.35
CA GLY A 264 6.89 9.96 6.57
C GLY A 264 5.95 8.88 6.03
N ARG A 265 6.39 8.10 5.04
CA ARG A 265 5.65 6.92 4.52
C ARG A 265 5.90 5.64 5.29
N MET A 266 6.77 5.64 6.30
CA MET A 266 6.99 4.45 7.11
C MET A 266 5.79 4.20 8.02
N PRO A 267 5.22 2.99 8.04
CA PRO A 267 4.04 2.75 8.85
C PRO A 267 4.39 2.73 10.33
N ALA A 268 3.63 3.47 11.13
CA ALA A 268 3.66 3.38 12.59
C ALA A 268 3.15 2.01 13.13
N ALA A 269 2.79 1.09 12.23
CA ALA A 269 2.32 -0.25 12.53
C ALA A 269 3.46 -1.27 12.72
N GLY A 270 4.73 -0.88 12.63
CA GLY A 270 5.86 -1.79 12.78
C GLY A 270 7.03 -1.20 13.58
N PRO A 271 8.10 -2.00 13.80
CA PRO A 271 9.27 -1.58 14.54
C PRO A 271 10.26 -0.73 13.72
N LEU A 272 10.00 -0.49 12.43
CA LEU A 272 10.88 0.30 11.57
C LEU A 272 10.72 1.79 11.90
N THR A 273 11.79 2.41 12.41
CA THR A 273 11.82 3.83 12.81
C THR A 273 12.86 4.63 12.03
N ALA A 274 12.73 5.95 12.00
CA ALA A 274 13.73 6.83 11.38
C ALA A 274 15.14 6.57 11.96
N ASP A 275 15.27 6.37 13.27
CA ASP A 275 16.54 6.03 13.92
C ASP A 275 17.11 4.68 13.45
N ALA A 276 16.25 3.68 13.23
CA ALA A 276 16.68 2.40 12.68
C ALA A 276 17.22 2.56 11.25
N VAL A 277 16.61 3.45 10.47
CA VAL A 277 17.07 3.78 9.11
C VAL A 277 18.37 4.60 9.16
N ALA A 278 18.48 5.58 10.04
CA ALA A 278 19.68 6.41 10.18
C ALA A 278 20.90 5.63 10.69
N SER A 279 20.69 4.52 11.42
CA SER A 279 21.75 3.65 11.94
C SER A 279 21.99 2.38 11.10
N SER A 280 21.40 2.30 9.91
CA SER A 280 21.45 1.12 9.05
C SER A 280 22.72 1.06 8.18
N ALA A 281 23.12 -0.17 7.83
CA ALA A 281 24.20 -0.46 6.89
C ALA A 281 23.68 -0.93 5.51
N ALA A 282 22.45 -1.44 5.47
CA ALA A 282 21.74 -1.76 4.24
C ALA A 282 20.26 -1.40 4.38
N CYS A 283 19.64 -1.01 3.26
CA CYS A 283 18.24 -0.63 3.21
C CYS A 283 17.56 -1.30 2.00
N LEU A 284 16.51 -2.06 2.29
CA LEU A 284 15.52 -2.48 1.30
C LEU A 284 14.39 -1.46 1.28
N GLY A 285 14.13 -0.89 0.12
CA GLY A 285 13.13 0.15 -0.03
C GLY A 285 12.46 0.14 -1.39
N LEU A 286 11.56 1.11 -1.57
CA LEU A 286 10.91 1.41 -2.82
C LEU A 286 11.45 2.74 -3.34
N LEU A 287 12.03 2.74 -4.53
CA LEU A 287 12.36 3.95 -5.26
C LEU A 287 11.11 4.45 -5.96
N ARG A 288 10.71 5.70 -5.66
CA ARG A 288 9.49 6.33 -6.16
C ARG A 288 9.80 7.69 -6.74
N TRP A 289 9.03 8.10 -7.74
CA TRP A 289 9.03 9.47 -8.23
C TRP A 289 7.88 10.24 -7.58
N ASP A 290 8.21 11.30 -6.85
CA ASP A 290 7.21 12.15 -6.22
C ASP A 290 7.63 13.61 -6.29
N ALA A 291 6.66 14.50 -6.54
CA ALA A 291 6.84 15.94 -6.62
C ALA A 291 8.04 16.42 -7.49
N GLY A 292 8.44 15.65 -8.50
CA GLY A 292 9.54 16.00 -9.40
C GLY A 292 10.94 15.53 -8.94
N ARG A 293 11.03 14.64 -7.95
CA ARG A 293 12.28 14.05 -7.50
C ARG A 293 12.11 12.56 -7.15
N PHE A 294 13.23 11.85 -7.06
CA PHE A 294 13.24 10.50 -6.52
C PHE A 294 13.24 10.52 -4.98
N LEU A 295 12.47 9.62 -4.39
CA LEU A 295 12.40 9.35 -2.96
C LEU A 295 12.62 7.86 -2.71
N LEU A 296 13.34 7.54 -1.63
CA LEU A 296 13.44 6.20 -1.10
C LEU A 296 12.43 6.02 0.03
N GLN A 297 11.49 5.10 -0.11
CA GLN A 297 10.64 4.65 0.99
C GLN A 297 11.20 3.37 1.60
N PRO A 298 11.68 3.37 2.85
CA PRO A 298 12.20 2.17 3.50
C PRO A 298 11.11 1.12 3.76
N LEU A 299 11.39 -0.15 3.41
CA LEU A 299 10.58 -1.31 3.79
C LEU A 299 11.25 -2.13 4.89
N ALA A 300 12.57 -2.21 4.85
CA ALA A 300 13.40 -2.89 5.85
C ALA A 300 14.81 -2.34 5.87
N VAL A 301 15.48 -2.47 7.01
CA VAL A 301 16.89 -2.10 7.17
C VAL A 301 17.66 -3.18 7.91
N GLU A 302 18.92 -3.38 7.55
CA GLU A 302 19.88 -4.15 8.34
C GLU A 302 20.76 -3.18 9.14
N ARG A 303 20.85 -3.40 10.44
CA ARG A 303 21.75 -2.68 11.33
C ARG A 303 22.62 -3.64 12.11
N THR A 304 23.74 -3.16 12.62
CA THR A 304 24.63 -3.98 13.46
C THR A 304 24.28 -3.79 14.93
N VAL A 305 23.87 -4.87 15.60
CA VAL A 305 23.63 -4.89 17.06
C VAL A 305 24.56 -5.93 17.67
N ARG A 306 25.41 -5.53 18.62
CA ARG A 306 26.38 -6.42 19.29
C ARG A 306 27.19 -7.27 18.28
N LYS A 307 27.67 -6.63 17.21
CA LYS A 307 28.44 -7.23 16.11
C LYS A 307 27.66 -8.25 15.25
N LYS A 308 26.34 -8.33 15.36
CA LYS A 308 25.49 -9.15 14.49
C LYS A 308 24.61 -8.27 13.62
N ALA A 309 24.46 -8.63 12.35
CA ALA A 309 23.44 -8.04 11.50
C ALA A 309 22.06 -8.43 12.03
N VAL A 310 21.19 -7.44 12.18
CA VAL A 310 19.80 -7.61 12.59
C VAL A 310 18.94 -6.81 11.62
N ALA A 311 18.01 -7.50 10.98
CA ALA A 311 17.03 -6.88 10.10
C ALA A 311 15.83 -6.34 10.91
N VAL A 312 15.35 -5.17 10.52
CA VAL A 312 14.14 -4.54 11.05
C VAL A 312 13.23 -4.26 9.87
N HIS A 313 11.99 -4.77 9.92
CA HIS A 313 11.04 -4.70 8.80
C HIS A 313 9.78 -3.94 9.19
N ALA A 314 9.20 -3.19 8.25
CA ALA A 314 7.90 -2.54 8.43
C ALA A 314 6.78 -3.56 8.74
N GLY A 315 6.84 -4.74 8.14
CA GLY A 315 5.88 -5.83 8.33
C GLY A 315 6.20 -6.80 9.48
N ALA A 316 7.19 -6.52 10.33
CA ALA A 316 7.64 -7.49 11.34
C ALA A 316 6.58 -7.87 12.39
N TRP A 317 5.54 -7.05 12.57
CA TRP A 317 4.42 -7.36 13.49
C TRP A 317 3.21 -7.99 12.78
N ALA A 318 3.27 -8.23 11.47
CA ALA A 318 2.12 -8.62 10.68
C ALA A 318 1.59 -10.03 11.02
N GLY A 319 2.47 -10.99 11.35
CA GLY A 319 2.11 -12.33 11.84
C GLY A 319 1.83 -12.40 13.35
N GLY A 320 1.86 -11.25 14.05
CA GLY A 320 1.92 -11.18 15.52
C GLY A 320 3.35 -10.97 16.00
N THR A 321 3.50 -10.42 17.21
CA THR A 321 4.80 -10.00 17.73
C THR A 321 5.00 -10.33 19.21
N VAL A 322 6.24 -10.61 19.59
CA VAL A 322 6.69 -10.71 21.00
C VAL A 322 7.28 -9.40 21.52
N ASP A 323 7.39 -8.40 20.66
CA ASP A 323 7.82 -7.05 21.04
C ASP A 323 6.80 -6.44 22.01
N LYS A 324 7.28 -5.93 23.16
CA LYS A 324 6.39 -5.38 24.20
C LYS A 324 5.55 -4.20 23.71
N ALA A 325 6.11 -3.34 22.87
CA ALA A 325 5.39 -2.20 22.30
C ALA A 325 4.34 -2.70 21.30
N GLY A 326 4.73 -3.66 20.45
CA GLY A 326 3.81 -4.31 19.51
C GLY A 326 2.65 -5.03 20.20
N VAL A 327 2.92 -5.85 21.21
CA VAL A 327 1.89 -6.56 22.02
C VAL A 327 0.93 -5.56 22.68
N ARG A 328 1.45 -4.47 23.26
CA ARG A 328 0.62 -3.44 23.89
C ARG A 328 -0.29 -2.74 22.87
N ALA A 329 0.25 -2.42 21.70
CA ALA A 329 -0.48 -1.76 20.63
C ALA A 329 -1.57 -2.69 20.02
N GLU A 330 -1.25 -3.97 19.80
CA GLU A 330 -2.23 -4.98 19.35
C GLU A 330 -3.38 -5.17 20.34
N LYS A 331 -3.08 -5.22 21.65
CA LYS A 331 -4.11 -5.34 22.68
C LYS A 331 -5.06 -4.15 22.67
N ALA A 332 -4.52 -2.93 22.65
CA ALA A 332 -5.32 -1.71 22.63
C ALA A 332 -6.26 -1.66 21.42
N ALA A 333 -5.77 -2.06 20.24
CA ALA A 333 -6.59 -2.13 19.04
C ALA A 333 -7.69 -3.20 19.11
N THR A 334 -7.39 -4.37 19.68
CA THR A 334 -8.37 -5.46 19.86
C THR A 334 -9.54 -5.01 20.72
N ASP A 335 -9.26 -4.31 21.82
CA ASP A 335 -10.29 -3.79 22.72
C ASP A 335 -11.19 -2.76 22.01
N ALA A 336 -10.61 -1.85 21.21
CA ALA A 336 -11.36 -0.87 20.43
C ALA A 336 -12.28 -1.52 19.38
N VAL A 337 -11.77 -2.47 18.60
CA VAL A 337 -12.56 -3.18 17.58
C VAL A 337 -13.72 -3.96 18.22
N LYS A 338 -13.49 -4.60 19.37
CA LYS A 338 -14.54 -5.33 20.09
C LYS A 338 -15.70 -4.40 20.50
N VAL A 339 -15.38 -3.23 21.04
CA VAL A 339 -16.38 -2.21 21.42
C VAL A 339 -17.17 -1.74 20.19
N LEU A 340 -16.50 -1.49 19.07
CA LEU A 340 -17.16 -1.05 17.83
C LEU A 340 -18.08 -2.13 17.26
N ARG A 341 -17.65 -3.40 17.22
CA ARG A 341 -18.50 -4.52 16.80
C ARG A 341 -19.72 -4.69 17.69
N GLU A 342 -19.55 -4.54 19.00
CA GLU A 342 -20.67 -4.62 19.94
C GLU A 342 -21.69 -3.49 19.70
N ARG A 343 -21.21 -2.25 19.51
CA ARG A 343 -22.07 -1.10 19.19
C ARG A 343 -22.81 -1.28 17.87
N ALA A 344 -22.11 -1.71 16.82
CA ALA A 344 -22.70 -1.98 15.50
C ALA A 344 -23.76 -3.10 15.58
N GLY A 345 -23.48 -4.18 16.31
CA GLY A 345 -24.44 -5.26 16.53
C GLY A 345 -25.71 -4.83 17.26
N ARG A 346 -25.61 -3.85 18.18
CA ARG A 346 -26.80 -3.26 18.84
C ARG A 346 -27.60 -2.36 17.90
N LEU A 347 -26.93 -1.65 16.99
CA LEU A 347 -27.58 -0.79 16.00
C LEU A 347 -28.32 -1.59 14.92
N LEU A 348 -27.75 -2.71 14.48
CA LEU A 348 -28.34 -3.59 13.46
C LEU A 348 -29.50 -4.48 13.98
N ARG A 349 -29.74 -4.49 15.30
CA ARG A 349 -30.85 -5.23 15.94
C ARG A 349 -32.07 -4.34 16.22
N LYS A 350 -32.02 -3.08 15.81
CA LYS A 350 -33.16 -2.15 15.80
C LYS A 350 -33.66 -1.97 14.38
#